data_AF-A0A4Z0A2S3-F1
#
_entry.id   AF-A0A4Z0A2S3-F1
#
_cell.length_a   1.000
_cell.length_b   1.000
_cell.length_c   1.000
_cell.angle_alpha   90.00
_cell.angle_beta   90.00
_cell.angle_gamma   90.00
#
_symmetry.space_group_name_H-M   'P 1'
#
loop_
_entity.id
_entity.type
_entity.pdbx_description
1 polymer ?
#
loop_
_entity_poly.entity_id
_entity_poly.type
_entity_poly.pdbx_seq_one_letter_code
_entity_poly.pdbx_strand_id
1 'polypeptide(L)'
;MYFLTARGEEILLDCAMFTFNVAMMLYVTPYIPAAHARTSVGPLVHAFFQDRGIRNSTPSLYTERTRLSVLCDPQLQKVAENSARGLTMKDEERILAFMEKLARRRTTQVERELTIGLLNEHTLTLRQVLQDEEYKDFPSEVYDIFLEGKPGEFDDFEARCNAWWDSFPSEKRKNKKRGNAWPAPPL
;
A
#
# COMPACT_ATOMS: atom_id res chain seq x y z
N MET A 1 -7.16 1.05 -3.25
CA MET A 1 -7.57 2.44 -3.56
C MET A 1 -6.64 2.99 -4.63
N TYR A 2 -7.02 3.98 -5.44
CA TYR A 2 -6.08 4.57 -6.40
C TYR A 2 -6.17 6.09 -6.46
N PHE A 3 -5.08 6.72 -6.89
CA PHE A 3 -5.00 8.13 -7.22
C PHE A 3 -4.21 8.32 -8.51
N LEU A 4 -4.49 9.41 -9.22
CA LEU A 4 -3.79 9.79 -10.44
C LEU A 4 -2.85 10.96 -10.12
N THR A 5 -1.60 10.86 -10.54
CA THR A 5 -0.67 12.00 -10.48
C THR A 5 -1.09 13.06 -11.51
N ALA A 6 -0.57 14.29 -11.37
CA ALA A 6 -0.78 15.35 -12.37
C ALA A 6 -0.27 14.96 -13.77
N ARG A 7 0.60 13.95 -13.87
CA ARG A 7 1.09 13.38 -15.14
C ARG A 7 0.24 12.22 -15.66
N GLY A 8 -0.85 11.88 -14.97
CA GLY A 8 -1.75 10.77 -15.32
C GLY A 8 -1.22 9.40 -14.91
N GLU A 9 -0.22 9.33 -14.03
CA GLU A 9 0.27 8.04 -13.51
C GLU A 9 -0.71 7.53 -12.44
N GLU A 10 -1.07 6.26 -12.54
CA GLU A 10 -1.97 5.62 -11.57
C GLU A 10 -1.15 5.05 -10.42
N ILE A 11 -1.35 5.60 -9.22
CA ILE A 11 -0.78 5.05 -8.00
C ILE A 11 -1.90 4.30 -7.29
N LEU A 12 -1.67 3.01 -7.08
CA LEU A 12 -2.55 2.14 -6.31
C LEU A 12 -2.01 2.10 -4.89
N LEU A 13 -2.88 2.31 -3.90
CA LEU A 13 -2.62 1.95 -2.51
C LEU A 13 -3.38 0.66 -2.22
N ASP A 14 -2.62 -0.44 -2.12
CA ASP A 14 -3.11 -1.72 -1.61
C ASP A 14 -2.93 -1.74 -0.09
N CYS A 15 -4.02 -1.86 0.65
CA CYS A 15 -4.01 -1.92 2.11
C CYS A 15 -3.78 -3.36 2.59
N ALA A 16 -2.79 -4.05 2.00
CA ALA A 16 -2.39 -5.42 2.35
C ALA A 16 -3.53 -6.46 2.33
N MET A 17 -4.54 -6.30 1.47
CA MET A 17 -5.59 -7.33 1.34
C MET A 17 -5.21 -8.45 0.36
N PHE A 18 -3.96 -8.49 -0.07
CA PHE A 18 -3.48 -9.48 -1.02
C PHE A 18 -2.88 -10.69 -0.30
N THR A 19 -3.41 -11.87 -0.58
CA THR A 19 -2.86 -13.15 -0.10
C THR A 19 -1.56 -13.56 -0.79
N PHE A 20 -1.15 -12.86 -1.85
CA PHE A 20 0.00 -13.21 -2.70
C PHE A 20 0.96 -12.04 -2.95
N ASN A 21 0.67 -10.84 -2.45
CA ASN A 21 1.67 -9.79 -2.48
C ASN A 21 2.64 -10.12 -1.37
N VAL A 22 3.90 -10.34 -1.75
CA VAL A 22 5.03 -10.18 -0.84
C VAL A 22 4.77 -8.86 -0.12
N ALA A 23 4.49 -8.91 1.18
CA ALA A 23 3.91 -7.78 1.90
C ALA A 23 4.94 -6.66 1.95
N MET A 24 4.91 -5.84 0.90
CA MET A 24 5.85 -4.76 0.71
C MET A 24 5.55 -3.74 1.78
N MET A 25 6.52 -3.56 2.66
CA MET A 25 6.46 -2.60 3.75
C MET A 25 7.44 -1.49 3.46
N LEU A 26 7.04 -0.26 3.76
CA LEU A 26 7.89 0.91 3.70
C LEU A 26 8.29 1.32 5.10
N TYR A 27 9.56 1.63 5.28
CA TYR A 27 10.02 2.35 6.46
C TYR A 27 9.58 3.81 6.39
N VAL A 28 8.63 4.19 7.24
CA VAL A 28 8.02 5.54 7.18
C VAL A 28 8.61 6.54 8.17
N THR A 29 9.39 6.09 9.16
CA THR A 29 10.00 6.98 10.17
C THR A 29 10.73 8.19 9.57
N PRO A 30 11.50 8.07 8.47
CA PRO A 30 12.17 9.22 7.85
C PRO A 30 11.22 10.26 7.23
N TYR A 31 9.95 9.90 7.02
CA TYR A 31 8.88 10.75 6.46
C TYR A 31 7.93 11.28 7.54
N ILE A 32 8.24 11.03 8.82
CA ILE A 32 7.50 11.56 9.96
C ILE A 32 8.37 12.66 10.58
N PRO A 33 7.99 13.93 10.47
CA PRO A 33 8.73 15.03 11.06
C PRO A 33 8.92 14.84 12.56
N ALA A 34 10.05 15.30 13.10
CA ALA A 34 10.40 15.08 14.51
C ALA A 34 9.34 15.64 15.48
N ALA A 35 8.65 16.73 15.10
CA ALA A 35 7.52 17.29 15.83
C ALA A 35 6.34 16.31 15.98
N HIS A 36 6.25 15.34 15.07
CA HIS A 36 5.21 14.32 14.97
C HIS A 36 5.71 12.91 15.33
N ALA A 37 6.91 12.75 15.90
CA ALA A 37 7.45 11.44 16.26
C ALA A 37 6.62 10.69 17.32
N ARG A 38 5.67 11.36 17.98
CA ARG A 38 4.74 10.76 18.95
C ARG A 38 3.43 10.25 18.33
N THR A 39 3.19 10.53 17.05
CA THR A 39 2.00 10.04 16.34
C THR A 39 2.05 8.52 16.32
N SER A 40 0.91 7.84 16.51
CA SER A 40 0.84 6.38 16.63
C SER A 40 0.95 5.67 15.28
N VAL A 41 1.94 6.03 14.47
CA VAL A 41 2.24 5.37 13.20
C VAL A 41 3.36 4.37 13.45
N GLY A 42 3.11 3.10 13.15
CA GLY A 42 4.15 2.07 13.19
C GLY A 42 5.30 2.43 12.24
N PRO A 43 6.55 2.03 12.53
CA PRO A 43 7.70 2.37 11.69
C PRO A 43 7.63 1.75 10.29
N LEU A 44 6.79 0.72 10.12
CA LEU A 44 6.57 0.00 8.87
C LEU A 44 5.09 0.11 8.49
N VAL A 45 4.82 0.48 7.23
CA VAL A 45 3.46 0.47 6.68
C VAL A 45 3.42 -0.32 5.40
N HIS A 46 2.32 -1.03 5.16
CA HIS A 46 2.13 -1.72 3.90
C HIS A 46 1.85 -0.73 2.77
N ALA A 47 2.60 -0.87 1.68
CA ALA A 47 2.34 -0.14 0.45
C ALA A 47 2.67 -1.03 -0.75
N PHE A 48 1.87 -0.92 -1.80
CA PHE A 48 2.11 -1.64 -3.04
C PHE A 48 2.09 -0.63 -4.18
N PHE A 49 3.23 -0.46 -4.84
CA PHE A 49 3.29 0.37 -6.04
C PHE A 49 3.18 -0.51 -7.26
N GLN A 50 2.20 -0.21 -8.11
CA GLN A 50 2.07 -0.86 -9.40
C GLN A 50 2.22 0.16 -10.52
N ASP A 51 3.40 0.20 -11.13
CA ASP A 51 3.59 0.95 -12.36
C ASP A 51 2.80 0.33 -13.53
N ARG A 52 2.48 1.14 -14.54
CA ARG A 52 1.80 0.72 -15.77
C ARG A 52 2.55 -0.40 -16.49
N GLY A 53 3.89 -0.39 -16.48
CA GLY A 53 4.70 -1.47 -17.05
C GLY A 53 4.43 -2.79 -16.33
N ILE A 54 4.52 -2.78 -15.00
CA ILE A 54 4.24 -3.95 -14.15
C ILE A 54 2.80 -4.43 -14.38
N ARG A 55 1.81 -3.52 -14.35
CA ARG A 55 0.40 -3.87 -14.56
C ARG A 55 0.15 -4.58 -15.88
N ASN A 56 0.82 -4.15 -16.95
CA ASN A 56 0.64 -4.73 -18.28
C ASN A 56 1.43 -6.04 -18.47
N SER A 57 2.50 -6.26 -17.69
CA SER A 57 3.36 -7.44 -17.79
C SER A 57 3.04 -8.53 -16.78
N THR A 58 2.34 -8.22 -15.68
CA THR A 58 1.92 -9.20 -14.68
C THR A 58 0.61 -9.85 -15.09
N PRO A 59 0.53 -11.19 -15.22
CA PRO A 59 -0.72 -11.87 -15.52
C PRO A 59 -1.76 -11.60 -14.42
N SER A 60 -3.03 -11.44 -14.81
CA SER A 60 -4.11 -11.16 -13.87
C SER A 60 -4.35 -12.37 -12.96
N LEU A 61 -3.84 -12.32 -11.72
CA LEU A 61 -4.04 -13.37 -10.71
C LEU A 61 -5.40 -13.26 -9.98
N TYR A 62 -6.15 -12.20 -10.23
CA TYR A 62 -7.40 -11.90 -9.55
C TYR A 62 -8.37 -11.18 -10.49
N THR A 63 -9.62 -11.06 -10.04
CA THR A 63 -10.63 -10.23 -10.70
C THR A 63 -10.91 -9.02 -9.81
N GLU A 64 -10.63 -7.83 -10.32
CA GLU A 64 -10.95 -6.57 -9.65
C GLU A 64 -12.47 -6.48 -9.41
N ARG A 65 -12.89 -6.30 -8.16
CA ARG A 65 -14.32 -6.23 -7.80
C ARG A 65 -14.91 -4.83 -7.97
N THR A 66 -14.14 -3.81 -7.61
CA THR A 66 -14.55 -2.41 -7.64
C THR A 66 -13.31 -1.52 -7.71
N ARG A 67 -13.38 -0.45 -8.52
CA ARG A 67 -12.39 0.62 -8.55
C ARG A 67 -12.95 1.88 -7.90
N LEU A 68 -12.23 2.46 -6.94
CA LEU A 68 -12.62 3.69 -6.25
C LEU A 68 -11.38 4.57 -6.03
N SER A 69 -11.53 5.86 -6.29
CA SER A 69 -10.53 6.87 -5.93
C SER A 69 -11.05 7.70 -4.77
N VAL A 70 -10.28 7.73 -3.69
CA VAL A 70 -10.59 8.55 -2.50
C VAL A 70 -10.54 10.04 -2.86
N LEU A 71 -9.55 10.44 -3.66
CA LEU A 71 -9.34 11.84 -4.03
C LEU A 71 -10.42 12.37 -4.97
N CYS A 72 -11.06 11.50 -5.76
CA CYS A 72 -12.12 11.89 -6.69
C CYS A 72 -13.53 11.64 -6.14
N ASP A 73 -13.67 11.15 -4.91
CA ASP A 73 -15.00 10.94 -4.31
C ASP A 73 -15.54 12.28 -3.75
N PRO A 74 -16.66 12.81 -4.29
CA PRO A 74 -17.16 14.12 -3.87
C PRO A 74 -17.61 14.17 -2.40
N GLN A 75 -17.95 13.03 -1.80
CA GLN A 75 -18.30 13.00 -0.38
C GLN A 75 -17.04 13.11 0.47
N LEU A 76 -15.96 12.40 0.10
CA LEU A 76 -14.70 12.47 0.81
C LEU A 76 -13.96 13.81 0.59
N GLN A 77 -14.14 14.46 -0.56
CA GLN A 77 -13.65 15.82 -0.79
C GLN A 77 -14.27 16.81 0.21
N LYS A 78 -15.58 16.71 0.49
CA LYS A 78 -16.24 17.53 1.52
C LYS A 78 -15.72 17.25 2.92
N VAL A 79 -15.39 15.99 3.22
CA VAL A 79 -14.74 15.62 4.49
C VAL A 79 -13.38 16.31 4.59
N ALA A 80 -12.57 16.28 3.53
CA ALA A 80 -11.27 16.94 3.47
C ALA A 80 -11.37 18.46 3.64
N GLU A 81 -12.39 19.11 3.05
CA GLU A 81 -12.66 20.55 3.24
C GLU A 81 -12.95 20.90 4.70
N ASN A 82 -13.70 20.06 5.41
CA ASN A 82 -14.06 20.29 6.82
C ASN A 82 -12.95 19.89 7.79
N SER A 83 -12.02 19.06 7.35
CA SER A 83 -10.99 18.40 8.15
C SER A 83 -10.16 19.37 9.00
N ALA A 84 -9.96 20.61 8.54
CA ALA A 84 -9.28 21.69 9.26
C ALA A 84 -10.01 22.15 10.55
N ARG A 85 -11.29 21.83 10.72
CA ARG A 85 -12.10 22.20 11.89
C ARG A 85 -12.46 20.98 12.75
N GLY A 86 -11.91 19.82 12.43
CA GLY A 86 -12.33 18.53 12.96
C GLY A 86 -13.48 17.91 12.17
N LEU A 87 -13.71 16.62 12.37
CA LEU A 87 -14.77 15.88 11.70
C LEU A 87 -16.12 16.14 12.38
N THR A 88 -17.13 16.51 11.59
CA THR A 88 -18.52 16.60 12.07
C THR A 88 -19.22 15.25 11.99
N MET A 89 -20.36 15.08 12.67
CA MET A 89 -21.21 13.88 12.54
C MET A 89 -21.58 13.57 11.08
N LYS A 90 -21.78 14.61 10.25
CA LYS A 90 -22.05 14.43 8.81
C LYS A 90 -20.84 13.94 8.04
N ASP A 91 -19.63 14.30 8.48
CA ASP A 91 -18.40 13.82 7.86
C ASP A 91 -18.16 12.35 8.21
N GLU A 92 -18.42 11.95 9.47
CA GLU A 92 -18.42 10.55 9.86
C GLU A 92 -19.40 9.72 9.02
N GLU A 93 -20.63 10.19 8.83
CA GLU A 93 -21.63 9.51 7.98
C GLU A 93 -21.12 9.31 6.54
N ARG A 94 -20.44 10.31 5.97
CA ARG A 94 -19.83 10.22 4.61
C ARG A 94 -18.71 9.19 4.56
N ILE A 95 -17.82 9.20 5.55
CA ILE A 95 -16.72 8.25 5.66
C ILE A 95 -17.27 6.83 5.78
N LEU A 96 -18.24 6.62 6.66
CA LEU A 96 -18.86 5.31 6.88
C LEU A 96 -19.59 4.81 5.64
N ALA A 97 -20.36 5.66 4.97
CA ALA A 97 -21.02 5.30 3.71
C ALA A 97 -20.01 4.88 2.63
N PHE A 98 -18.84 5.55 2.56
CA PHE A 98 -17.76 5.15 1.66
C PHE A 98 -17.17 3.79 2.04
N MET A 99 -16.89 3.55 3.33
CA MET A 99 -16.39 2.27 3.82
C MET A 99 -17.37 1.13 3.53
N GLU A 100 -18.67 1.33 3.77
CA GLU A 100 -19.70 0.32 3.52
C GLU A 100 -19.84 0.02 2.03
N LYS A 101 -19.75 1.04 1.17
CA LYS A 101 -19.72 0.88 -0.29
C LYS A 101 -18.51 0.06 -0.75
N LEU A 102 -17.34 0.31 -0.17
CA LEU A 102 -16.11 -0.43 -0.47
C LEU A 102 -16.21 -1.88 0.01
N ALA A 103 -16.67 -2.09 1.24
CA ALA A 103 -16.76 -3.41 1.88
C ALA A 103 -17.96 -4.24 1.40
N ARG A 104 -18.96 -3.61 0.77
CA ARG A 104 -20.28 -4.19 0.42
C ARG A 104 -21.00 -4.84 1.60
N ARG A 105 -20.78 -4.30 2.78
CA ARG A 105 -21.43 -4.69 4.03
C ARG A 105 -21.50 -3.47 4.96
N ARG A 106 -22.27 -3.59 6.03
CA ARG A 106 -22.25 -2.59 7.10
C ARG A 106 -20.91 -2.58 7.82
N THR A 107 -20.49 -1.39 8.22
CA THR A 107 -19.29 -1.19 9.03
C THR A 107 -19.63 -1.55 10.47
N THR A 108 -18.73 -2.26 11.15
CA THR A 108 -18.89 -2.61 12.57
C THR A 108 -18.58 -1.41 13.47
N GLN A 109 -19.03 -1.44 14.72
CA GLN A 109 -18.73 -0.36 15.68
C GLN A 109 -17.23 -0.18 15.90
N VAL A 110 -16.47 -1.28 15.98
CA VAL A 110 -15.01 -1.26 16.14
C VAL A 110 -14.33 -0.60 14.94
N GLU A 111 -14.72 -0.97 13.72
CA GLU A 111 -14.16 -0.36 12.51
C GLU A 111 -14.46 1.15 12.43
N ARG A 112 -15.67 1.55 12.85
CA ARG A 112 -16.03 2.97 12.95
C ARG A 112 -15.13 3.70 13.92
N GLU A 113 -15.03 3.20 15.16
CA GLU A 113 -14.23 3.84 16.21
C GLU A 113 -12.75 3.96 15.80
N LEU A 114 -12.17 2.89 15.25
CA LEU A 114 -10.81 2.89 14.75
C LEU A 114 -10.62 3.89 13.61
N THR A 115 -11.50 3.87 12.60
CA THR A 115 -11.34 4.72 11.42
C THR A 115 -11.48 6.20 11.77
N ILE A 116 -12.50 6.57 12.56
CA ILE A 116 -12.72 7.96 12.95
C ILE A 116 -11.62 8.43 13.91
N GLY A 117 -11.17 7.58 14.84
CA GLY A 117 -10.03 7.88 15.71
C GLY A 117 -8.75 8.19 14.93
N LEU A 118 -8.38 7.29 14.00
CA LEU A 118 -7.20 7.47 13.15
C LEU A 118 -7.31 8.69 12.24
N LEU A 119 -8.48 8.92 11.63
CA LEU A 119 -8.68 10.09 10.77
C LEU A 119 -8.54 11.40 11.55
N ASN A 120 -9.08 11.49 12.76
CA ASN A 120 -8.92 12.69 13.58
C ASN A 120 -7.44 12.96 13.92
N GLU A 121 -6.67 11.94 14.29
CA GLU A 121 -5.24 12.06 14.60
C GLU A 121 -4.41 12.43 13.37
N HIS A 122 -4.57 11.69 12.27
CA HIS A 122 -3.73 11.85 11.09
C HIS A 122 -4.08 13.08 10.25
N THR A 123 -5.34 13.53 10.26
CA THR A 123 -5.72 14.77 9.56
C THR A 123 -5.01 15.98 10.13
N LEU A 124 -4.92 16.08 11.46
CA LEU A 124 -4.23 17.18 12.13
C LEU A 124 -2.73 17.17 11.80
N THR A 125 -2.13 15.99 11.87
CA THR A 125 -0.72 15.77 11.52
C THR A 125 -0.46 16.17 10.07
N LEU A 126 -1.22 15.63 9.12
CA LEU A 126 -1.07 15.94 7.70
C LEU A 126 -1.22 17.44 7.42
N ARG A 127 -2.15 18.10 8.10
CA ARG A 127 -2.30 19.55 7.97
C ARG A 127 -1.05 20.30 8.42
N GLN A 128 -0.50 19.96 9.57
CA GLN A 128 0.70 20.62 10.10
C GLN A 128 1.88 20.43 9.14
N VAL A 129 2.13 19.18 8.71
CA VAL A 129 3.14 18.85 7.71
C VAL A 129 3.00 19.68 6.43
N LEU A 130 1.77 19.89 5.95
CA LEU A 130 1.51 20.70 4.75
C LEU A 130 1.65 22.21 4.99
N GLN A 131 1.21 22.71 6.15
CA GLN A 131 1.26 24.13 6.50
C GLN A 131 2.69 24.61 6.73
N ASP A 132 3.48 23.80 7.43
CA ASP A 132 4.87 24.09 7.77
C ASP A 132 5.84 23.61 6.68
N GLU A 133 5.30 23.06 5.59
CA GLU A 133 6.02 22.54 4.43
C GLU A 133 7.09 21.49 4.78
N GLU A 134 6.92 20.77 5.90
CA GLU A 134 7.87 19.78 6.42
C GLU A 134 8.11 18.63 5.42
N TYR A 135 7.18 18.42 4.49
CA TYR A 135 7.34 17.46 3.39
C TYR A 135 8.52 17.79 2.45
N LYS A 136 9.05 19.02 2.46
CA LYS A 136 10.23 19.41 1.69
C LYS A 136 11.52 18.80 2.23
N ASP A 137 11.53 18.45 3.52
CA ASP A 137 12.66 17.79 4.17
C ASP A 137 12.58 16.26 4.07
N PHE A 138 11.54 15.73 3.44
CA PHE A 138 11.40 14.29 3.23
C PHE A 138 12.53 13.76 2.33
N PRO A 139 13.03 12.55 2.61
CA PRO A 139 14.02 11.91 1.75
C PRO A 139 13.58 11.87 0.29
N SER A 140 14.48 12.24 -0.62
CA SER A 140 14.26 12.13 -2.07
C SER A 140 14.33 10.69 -2.56
N GLU A 141 14.99 9.82 -1.81
CA GLU A 141 15.13 8.40 -2.10
C GLU A 141 14.31 7.58 -1.11
N VAL A 142 13.61 6.57 -1.63
CA VAL A 142 12.88 5.61 -0.78
C VAL A 142 13.88 4.63 -0.19
N TYR A 143 14.28 4.90 1.05
CA TYR A 143 15.06 3.97 1.84
C TYR A 143 14.17 2.83 2.35
N ASP A 144 14.70 1.60 2.27
CA ASP A 144 14.19 0.43 2.99
C ASP A 144 12.77 -0.04 2.61
N ILE A 145 12.66 -0.58 1.40
CA ILE A 145 11.53 -1.42 1.00
C ILE A 145 11.76 -2.82 1.58
N PHE A 146 10.93 -3.21 2.53
CA PHE A 146 10.96 -4.53 3.15
C PHE A 146 9.93 -5.45 2.52
N LEU A 147 10.25 -6.74 2.51
CA LEU A 147 9.32 -7.81 2.19
C LEU A 147 8.99 -8.53 3.49
N GLU A 148 7.77 -8.37 3.99
CA GLU A 148 7.34 -9.17 5.14
C GLU A 148 7.25 -10.64 4.71
N GLY A 149 8.02 -11.49 5.37
CA GLY A 149 7.85 -12.94 5.31
C GLY A 149 7.40 -13.48 6.64
N LYS A 150 6.77 -14.64 6.61
CA LYS A 150 6.39 -15.33 7.85
C LYS A 150 7.65 -15.67 8.65
N PRO A 151 7.59 -15.67 9.98
CA PRO A 151 8.69 -16.18 10.81
C PRO A 151 9.14 -17.57 10.31
N GLY A 152 10.43 -17.71 10.01
CA GLY A 152 11.02 -18.95 9.47
C GLY A 152 10.95 -19.12 7.94
N GLU A 153 10.24 -18.26 7.21
CA GLU A 153 10.11 -18.37 5.75
C GLU A 153 11.42 -18.12 5.01
N PHE A 154 12.28 -17.26 5.57
CA PHE A 154 13.55 -16.87 4.98
C PHE A 154 14.78 -17.56 5.57
N ASP A 155 14.63 -18.33 6.66
CA ASP A 155 15.74 -18.94 7.39
C ASP A 155 16.61 -19.85 6.51
N ASP A 156 16.02 -20.43 5.46
CA ASP A 156 16.69 -21.32 4.50
C ASP A 156 16.45 -20.92 3.03
N PHE A 157 16.08 -19.66 2.78
CA PHE A 157 15.69 -19.21 1.44
C PHE A 157 16.82 -19.41 0.42
N GLU A 158 18.04 -19.01 0.78
CA GLU A 158 19.20 -19.10 -0.11
C GLU A 158 19.56 -20.55 -0.46
N ALA A 159 19.55 -21.46 0.53
CA ALA A 159 19.84 -22.87 0.27
C ALA A 159 18.74 -23.54 -0.57
N ARG A 160 17.46 -23.22 -0.32
CA ARG A 160 16.33 -23.71 -1.13
C ARG A 160 16.41 -23.19 -2.57
N CYS A 161 16.73 -21.92 -2.78
CA CYS A 161 16.92 -21.34 -4.10
C CYS A 161 18.09 -21.99 -4.85
N ASN A 162 19.20 -22.22 -4.17
CA ASN A 162 20.37 -22.88 -4.74
C ASN A 162 20.08 -24.35 -5.07
N ALA A 163 19.44 -25.09 -4.18
CA ALA A 163 19.02 -26.48 -4.45
C ALA A 163 18.04 -26.56 -5.64
N TRP A 164 17.06 -25.64 -5.71
CA TRP A 164 16.16 -25.55 -6.86
C TRP A 164 16.91 -25.21 -8.15
N TRP A 165 17.83 -24.25 -8.12
CA TRP A 165 18.67 -23.88 -9.26
C TRP A 165 19.54 -25.05 -9.75
N ASP A 166 20.10 -25.79 -8.79
CA ASP A 166 20.96 -26.93 -9.03
C ASP A 166 20.21 -28.16 -9.55
N SER A 167 18.91 -28.27 -9.22
CA SER A 167 18.03 -29.32 -9.73
C SER A 167 17.70 -29.22 -11.22
N PHE A 168 17.95 -28.07 -11.87
CA PHE A 168 17.69 -27.92 -13.30
C PHE A 168 18.68 -28.72 -14.16
N PRO A 169 18.18 -29.59 -15.07
CA PRO A 169 19.03 -30.23 -16.07
C PRO A 169 19.78 -29.17 -16.89
N SER A 170 21.06 -29.42 -17.15
CA SER A 170 21.95 -28.50 -17.88
C SER A 170 21.42 -28.11 -19.27
N GLU A 171 20.56 -28.94 -19.88
CA GLU A 171 19.85 -28.65 -21.13
C GLU A 171 18.79 -27.55 -21.01
N LYS A 172 18.03 -27.49 -19.89
CA LYS A 172 17.09 -26.40 -19.63
C LYS A 172 17.83 -25.09 -19.33
N ARG A 173 19.02 -25.17 -18.72
CA ARG A 173 19.93 -24.01 -18.56
C ARG A 173 20.45 -23.49 -19.90
N LYS A 174 20.65 -24.35 -20.90
CA LYS A 174 21.02 -23.96 -22.28
C LYS A 174 19.84 -23.31 -23.04
N ASN A 175 18.60 -23.75 -22.82
CA ASN A 175 17.42 -23.12 -23.42
C ASN A 175 17.20 -21.67 -22.94
N LYS A 176 17.66 -21.30 -21.73
CA LYS A 176 17.74 -19.90 -21.26
C LYS A 176 18.64 -19.04 -22.16
N LYS A 177 19.81 -19.55 -22.57
CA LYS A 177 20.70 -18.84 -23.51
C LYS A 177 20.07 -18.64 -24.89
N ARG A 178 19.00 -19.39 -25.22
CA ARG A 178 18.28 -19.33 -26.49
C ARG A 178 16.98 -18.51 -26.44
N GLY A 179 16.64 -17.90 -25.30
CA GLY A 179 15.51 -16.97 -25.20
C GLY A 179 14.12 -17.58 -24.99
N ASN A 180 14.01 -18.86 -24.58
CA ASN A 180 12.72 -19.50 -24.32
C ASN A 180 12.22 -19.25 -22.87
N ALA A 181 10.90 -19.21 -22.68
CA ALA A 181 10.24 -18.91 -21.40
C ALA A 181 10.49 -19.97 -20.31
N TRP A 182 10.47 -19.51 -19.04
CA TRP A 182 10.73 -20.32 -17.85
C TRP A 182 9.56 -21.25 -17.47
N PRO A 183 9.83 -22.46 -16.97
CA PRO A 183 8.87 -23.15 -16.10
C PRO A 183 8.85 -22.46 -14.72
N ALA A 184 7.66 -22.24 -14.17
CA ALA A 184 7.49 -21.62 -12.85
C ALA A 184 8.09 -22.51 -11.73
N PRO A 185 8.67 -21.92 -10.67
CA PRO A 185 9.11 -22.67 -9.49
C PRO A 185 7.92 -23.34 -8.79
N PRO A 186 8.13 -24.48 -8.10
CA PRO A 186 7.09 -25.12 -7.29
C PRO A 186 6.74 -24.23 -6.07
N LEU A 187 5.45 -24.18 -5.74
CA LEU A 187 4.90 -23.52 -4.55
C LEU A 187 5.32 -24.25 -3.26
#